data_AF-V2X4P4-F1
#
_entry.id   AF-V2X4P4-F1
#
_cell.length_a   1.000
_cell.length_b   1.000
_cell.length_c   1.000
_cell.angle_alpha   90.00
_cell.angle_beta   90.00
_cell.angle_gamma   90.00
#
_symmetry.space_group_name_H-M   'P 1'
#
loop_
_entity.id
_entity.type
_entity.pdbx_description
1 polymer ?
#
loop_
_entity_poly.entity_id
_entity_poly.type
_entity_poly.pdbx_seq_one_letter_code
_entity_poly.pdbx_strand_id
1 'polypeptide(L)'
;MLSSFILSALFLATSAFAGPIAPPVAQDIVNSQPISFNNYNNILSLNGFDDFRGVDNFDGSRNAQVVVVQEQQQVCRTQQIAVVQQRLIVLQEMAKRILTEQVCDVVTQTVILQQLQSGLTVFQRDVERVTTRQVGFDQQIAAMITQIINADGTLSEGDLGFSGIDVGNQTVVVSGNNWDDAKSPEAVKKAKEAAQEASKKSTEENKKADESNDENKDAEEQNKNSTDAKPARRWFVPF
;
A
#
# COMPACT_ATOMS: atom_id res chain seq x y z
N MET A 1 -53.90 57.00 36.03
CA MET A 1 -55.05 56.26 35.48
C MET A 1 -54.59 54.84 35.19
N LEU A 2 -55.31 53.88 35.76
CA LEU A 2 -55.07 52.44 35.64
C LEU A 2 -55.24 51.95 34.20
N SER A 3 -54.48 50.93 33.81
CA SER A 3 -54.99 49.84 32.98
C SER A 3 -53.97 48.70 32.91
N SER A 4 -54.30 47.62 33.64
CA SER A 4 -53.67 46.30 33.58
C SER A 4 -54.12 45.55 32.32
N PHE A 5 -53.22 44.83 31.65
CA PHE A 5 -53.58 43.59 30.94
C PHE A 5 -52.43 42.58 31.07
N ILE A 6 -52.75 41.49 31.77
CA ILE A 6 -51.96 40.27 31.91
C ILE A 6 -52.29 39.41 30.69
N LEU A 7 -51.29 38.90 29.97
CA LEU A 7 -51.48 37.82 29.00
C LEU A 7 -50.50 36.68 29.28
N SER A 8 -51.08 35.55 29.67
CA SER A 8 -50.44 34.30 30.05
C SER A 8 -49.73 33.64 28.85
N ALA A 9 -48.45 33.31 29.01
CA ALA A 9 -47.74 32.44 28.08
C ALA A 9 -47.83 30.99 28.57
N LEU A 10 -48.40 30.14 27.74
CA LEU A 10 -48.59 28.70 27.94
C LEU A 10 -47.24 27.97 27.79
N PHE A 11 -46.81 27.22 28.79
CA PHE A 11 -45.66 26.31 28.67
C PHE A 11 -46.10 25.02 27.96
N LEU A 12 -45.57 24.79 26.75
CA LEU A 12 -45.66 23.51 26.06
C LEU A 12 -44.58 22.57 26.59
N ALA A 13 -44.99 21.55 27.34
CA ALA A 13 -44.13 20.46 27.79
C ALA A 13 -43.84 19.52 26.61
N THR A 14 -42.59 19.44 26.17
CA THR A 14 -42.12 18.43 25.21
C THR A 14 -41.74 17.16 25.97
N SER A 15 -42.49 16.09 25.78
CA SER A 15 -42.12 14.75 26.25
C SER A 15 -41.02 14.17 25.34
N ALA A 16 -39.82 14.00 25.90
CA ALA A 16 -38.75 13.25 25.25
C ALA A 16 -39.00 11.74 25.45
N PHE A 17 -39.29 11.01 24.38
CA PHE A 17 -39.29 9.56 24.38
C PHE A 17 -37.83 9.07 24.34
N ALA A 18 -37.28 8.69 25.50
CA ALA A 18 -36.04 7.94 25.58
C ALA A 18 -36.34 6.45 25.29
N GLY A 19 -36.01 5.98 24.09
CA GLY A 19 -35.93 4.54 23.81
C GLY A 19 -34.76 3.90 24.57
N PRO A 20 -34.80 2.58 24.84
CA PRO A 20 -33.68 1.89 25.49
C PRO A 20 -32.42 2.01 24.61
N ILE A 21 -31.41 2.70 25.13
CA ILE A 21 -30.08 2.73 24.56
C ILE A 21 -29.50 1.33 24.79
N ALA A 22 -29.28 0.57 23.71
CA ALA A 22 -28.51 -0.66 23.79
C ALA A 22 -27.14 -0.33 24.42
N PRO A 23 -26.67 -1.09 25.42
CA PRO A 23 -25.34 -0.86 25.97
C PRO A 23 -24.33 -0.91 24.82
N PRO A 24 -23.33 0.00 24.78
CA PRO A 24 -22.30 -0.07 23.78
C PRO A 24 -21.67 -1.45 23.84
N VAL A 25 -21.69 -2.17 22.71
CA VAL A 25 -20.88 -3.37 22.56
C VAL A 25 -19.45 -2.90 22.77
N ALA A 26 -18.86 -3.27 23.89
CA ALA A 26 -17.43 -3.12 24.10
C ALA A 26 -16.78 -3.96 22.99
N GLN A 27 -16.29 -3.28 21.95
CA GLN A 27 -15.34 -3.90 21.06
C GLN A 27 -14.11 -4.16 21.92
N ASP A 28 -13.71 -5.43 22.04
CA ASP A 28 -12.39 -5.77 22.54
C ASP A 28 -11.39 -4.99 21.70
N ILE A 29 -10.85 -3.92 22.29
CA ILE A 29 -9.68 -3.25 21.76
C ILE A 29 -8.60 -4.32 21.88
N VAL A 30 -8.30 -4.98 20.77
CA VAL A 30 -7.06 -5.74 20.65
C VAL A 30 -5.97 -4.74 21.01
N ASN A 31 -5.43 -4.88 22.22
CA ASN A 31 -4.32 -4.10 22.74
C ASN A 31 -3.08 -4.56 21.99
N SER A 32 -3.05 -4.32 20.68
CA SER A 32 -1.90 -4.58 19.84
C SER A 32 -0.84 -3.60 20.31
N GLN A 33 0.17 -4.11 20.99
CA GLN A 33 1.35 -3.31 21.26
C GLN A 33 1.90 -2.82 19.91
N PRO A 34 2.39 -1.58 19.87
CA PRO A 34 3.01 -1.04 18.67
C PRO A 34 4.11 -1.97 18.15
N ILE A 35 4.09 -2.32 16.87
CA ILE A 35 5.22 -3.05 16.26
C ILE A 35 6.27 -2.00 15.87
N SER A 36 7.42 -2.07 16.52
CA SER A 36 8.62 -1.30 16.17
C SER A 36 9.51 -2.15 15.27
N PHE A 37 9.99 -1.57 14.18
CA PHE A 37 10.98 -2.21 13.32
C PHE A 37 12.41 -1.75 13.61
N ASN A 38 12.58 -0.76 14.49
CA ASN A 38 13.91 -0.33 14.94
C ASN A 38 14.68 -1.49 15.59
N ASN A 39 15.82 -1.87 15.00
CA ASN A 39 16.64 -3.01 15.42
C ASN A 39 15.85 -4.32 15.53
N TYR A 40 14.84 -4.52 14.67
CA TYR A 40 13.98 -5.70 14.68
C TYR A 40 14.82 -6.99 14.59
N ASN A 41 14.61 -7.92 15.53
CA ASN A 41 15.36 -9.17 15.65
C ASN A 41 16.90 -9.00 15.65
N ASN A 42 17.43 -7.88 16.17
CA ASN A 42 18.86 -7.54 16.17
C ASN A 42 19.47 -7.37 14.76
N ILE A 43 18.65 -7.04 13.77
CA ILE A 43 19.11 -6.78 12.40
C ILE A 43 19.63 -5.34 12.31
N LEU A 44 20.95 -5.20 12.14
CA LEU A 44 21.63 -3.90 12.15
C LEU A 44 21.17 -2.94 11.04
N SER A 45 20.77 -3.46 9.88
CA SER A 45 20.25 -2.65 8.76
C SER A 45 18.87 -2.03 9.04
N LEU A 46 18.22 -2.43 10.15
CA LEU A 46 16.96 -1.84 10.63
C LEU A 46 17.17 -0.86 11.80
N ASN A 47 18.42 -0.53 12.16
CA ASN A 47 18.68 0.53 13.13
C ASN A 47 18.14 1.87 12.62
N GLY A 48 17.37 2.55 13.48
CA GLY A 48 16.72 3.83 13.15
C GLY A 48 15.56 3.70 12.17
N PHE A 49 15.06 2.49 11.87
CA PHE A 49 13.99 2.32 10.89
C PHE A 49 12.74 3.16 11.22
N ASP A 50 12.35 3.17 12.49
CA ASP A 50 11.19 3.93 12.95
C ASP A 50 11.44 5.45 12.99
N ASP A 51 12.68 5.93 12.80
CA ASP A 51 12.96 7.37 12.72
C ASP A 51 12.37 8.00 11.46
N PHE A 52 12.14 7.20 10.42
CA PHE A 52 11.57 7.71 9.17
C PHE A 52 10.09 8.09 9.33
N ARG A 53 9.22 7.16 9.75
CA ARG A 53 7.77 7.41 9.87
C ARG A 53 7.23 7.43 11.31
N GLY A 54 8.02 7.00 12.28
CA GLY A 54 7.57 6.77 13.65
C GLY A 54 7.00 5.37 13.86
N VAL A 55 7.01 4.95 15.13
CA VAL A 55 6.30 3.75 15.59
C VAL A 55 4.79 3.92 15.37
N ASP A 56 4.10 2.85 14.98
CA ASP A 56 2.66 2.84 14.66
C ASP A 56 2.21 3.72 13.48
N ASN A 57 3.14 4.16 12.64
CA ASN A 57 2.84 4.92 11.43
C ASN A 57 3.53 4.30 10.20
N PHE A 58 3.57 2.97 10.18
CA PHE A 58 4.24 2.20 9.14
C PHE A 58 3.82 2.61 7.72
N ASP A 59 2.52 2.89 7.51
CA ASP A 59 1.97 3.28 6.20
C ASP A 59 2.05 4.79 5.90
N GLY A 60 2.47 5.61 6.87
CA GLY A 60 2.56 7.08 6.75
C GLY A 60 1.19 7.77 6.82
N SER A 61 0.10 7.07 7.12
CA SER A 61 -1.26 7.63 7.14
C SER A 61 -1.48 8.69 8.21
N ARG A 62 -0.63 8.74 9.24
CA ARG A 62 -0.68 9.74 10.32
C ARG A 62 0.15 10.99 10.01
N ASN A 63 0.87 11.03 8.89
CA ASN A 63 1.61 12.23 8.48
C ASN A 63 0.63 13.37 8.18
N ALA A 64 1.05 14.59 8.53
CA ALA A 64 0.31 15.78 8.15
C ALA A 64 0.26 15.92 6.62
N GLN A 65 -0.86 16.42 6.11
CA GLN A 65 -0.99 16.81 4.71
C GLN A 65 -1.20 18.31 4.63
N VAL A 66 -0.20 19.04 4.15
CA VAL A 66 -0.26 20.48 3.94
C VAL A 66 -0.49 20.73 2.45
N VAL A 67 -1.70 21.18 2.11
CA VAL A 67 -2.07 21.50 0.73
C VAL A 67 -1.54 22.88 0.36
N VAL A 68 -0.69 22.94 -0.67
CA VAL A 68 -0.16 24.19 -1.19
C VAL A 68 -0.99 24.68 -2.37
N VAL A 69 -1.30 25.98 -2.37
CA VAL A 69 -2.00 26.64 -3.48
C VAL A 69 -0.95 27.04 -4.53
N GLN A 70 -1.05 26.47 -5.74
CA GLN A 70 -0.18 26.84 -6.85
C GLN A 70 -0.77 28.01 -7.65
N GLU A 71 0.10 28.90 -8.14
CA GLU A 71 -0.27 29.96 -9.10
C GLU A 71 -0.82 29.38 -10.40
N GLN A 72 -0.24 28.26 -10.86
CA GLN A 72 -0.75 27.47 -11.97
C GLN A 72 -1.34 26.18 -11.45
N GLN A 73 -2.66 26.03 -11.55
CA GLN A 73 -3.34 24.82 -11.10
C GLN A 73 -2.90 23.61 -11.93
N GLN A 74 -2.42 22.57 -11.24
CA GLN A 74 -2.24 21.27 -11.87
C GLN A 74 -3.61 20.69 -12.19
N VAL A 75 -3.81 20.33 -13.45
CA VAL A 75 -5.08 19.76 -13.95
C VAL A 75 -4.86 18.35 -14.48
N CYS A 76 -5.82 17.47 -14.22
CA CYS A 76 -5.81 16.14 -14.81
C CYS A 76 -5.94 16.25 -16.33
N ARG A 77 -4.96 15.72 -17.08
CA ARG A 77 -5.00 15.66 -18.54
C ARG A 77 -5.16 14.22 -18.98
N THR A 78 -6.10 13.97 -19.88
CA THR A 78 -6.27 12.64 -20.49
C THR A 78 -4.98 12.24 -21.20
N GLN A 79 -4.48 11.05 -20.89
CA GLN A 79 -3.33 10.42 -21.53
C GLN A 79 -3.72 9.03 -22.01
N GLN A 80 -2.96 8.47 -22.94
CA GLN A 80 -3.10 7.05 -23.28
C GLN A 80 -2.73 6.21 -22.05
N ILE A 81 -3.62 5.30 -21.64
CA ILE A 81 -3.43 4.49 -20.43
C ILE A 81 -2.13 3.68 -20.51
N ALA A 82 -1.77 3.17 -21.69
CA ALA A 82 -0.51 2.46 -21.89
C ALA A 82 0.73 3.31 -21.53
N VAL A 83 0.71 4.62 -21.82
CA VAL A 83 1.81 5.53 -21.47
C VAL A 83 1.90 5.74 -19.96
N VAL A 84 0.76 5.81 -19.27
CA VAL A 84 0.73 5.89 -17.79
C VAL A 84 1.26 4.59 -17.19
N GLN A 85 0.83 3.43 -17.71
CA GLN A 85 1.28 2.11 -17.25
C GLN A 85 2.79 1.92 -17.44
N GLN A 86 3.35 2.32 -18.60
CA GLN A 86 4.80 2.27 -18.84
C GLN A 86 5.58 3.06 -17.79
N ARG A 87 5.14 4.28 -17.46
CA ARG A 87 5.79 5.11 -16.44
C ARG A 87 5.75 4.47 -15.05
N LEU A 88 4.61 3.89 -14.68
CA LEU A 88 4.48 3.18 -13.40
C LEU A 88 5.36 1.92 -13.35
N ILE A 89 5.49 1.18 -14.45
CA ILE A 89 6.39 0.03 -14.53
C ILE A 89 7.84 0.45 -14.36
N VAL A 90 8.26 1.59 -14.92
CA VAL A 90 9.62 2.13 -14.70
C VAL A 90 9.86 2.41 -13.21
N LEU A 91 8.90 3.02 -12.51
CA LEU A 91 9.01 3.26 -11.07
C LEU A 91 9.06 1.94 -10.27
N GLN A 92 8.30 0.93 -10.69
CA GLN A 92 8.31 -0.40 -10.08
C GLN A 92 9.67 -1.09 -10.24
N GLU A 93 10.25 -1.07 -11.44
CA GLU A 93 11.60 -1.65 -11.66
C GLU A 93 12.69 -0.83 -10.96
N MET A 94 12.52 0.49 -10.84
CA MET A 94 13.43 1.32 -10.06
C MET A 94 13.38 0.97 -8.57
N ALA A 95 12.19 0.74 -8.01
CA ALA A 95 12.05 0.29 -6.63
C ALA A 95 12.71 -1.07 -6.40
N LYS A 96 12.57 -2.02 -7.34
CA LYS A 96 13.30 -3.30 -7.28
C LYS A 96 14.81 -3.06 -7.30
N ARG A 97 15.30 -2.25 -8.23
CA ARG A 97 16.73 -1.93 -8.37
C ARG A 97 17.30 -1.35 -7.07
N ILE A 98 16.62 -0.37 -6.48
CA ILE A 98 17.00 0.24 -5.19
C ILE A 98 17.11 -0.84 -4.10
N LEU A 99 16.08 -1.67 -3.93
CA LEU A 99 16.06 -2.70 -2.90
C LEU A 99 17.16 -3.76 -3.12
N THR A 100 17.37 -4.20 -4.36
CA THR A 100 18.32 -5.27 -4.67
C THR A 100 19.78 -4.82 -4.68
N GLU A 101 20.05 -3.55 -5.02
CA GLU A 101 21.41 -3.01 -5.07
C GLU A 101 21.85 -2.39 -3.73
N GLN A 102 20.94 -1.81 -2.94
CA GLN A 102 21.29 -1.01 -1.74
C GLN A 102 20.92 -1.69 -0.41
N VAL A 103 20.10 -2.73 -0.40
CA VAL A 103 19.71 -3.45 0.82
C VAL A 103 20.17 -4.90 0.73
N CYS A 104 21.18 -5.28 1.52
CA CYS A 104 21.75 -6.64 1.43
C CYS A 104 20.95 -7.70 2.19
N ASP A 105 20.16 -7.29 3.18
CA ASP A 105 19.41 -8.19 4.06
C ASP A 105 17.96 -8.37 3.56
N VAL A 106 17.57 -9.62 3.31
CA VAL A 106 16.26 -9.97 2.76
C VAL A 106 15.10 -9.63 3.70
N VAL A 107 15.33 -9.64 5.02
CA VAL A 107 14.30 -9.25 6.00
C VAL A 107 14.07 -7.75 5.90
N THR A 108 15.13 -6.96 5.83
CA THR A 108 15.09 -5.50 5.63
C THR A 108 14.42 -5.15 4.30
N GLN A 109 14.78 -5.83 3.21
CA GLN A 109 14.10 -5.68 1.91
C GLN A 109 12.60 -5.93 2.04
N THR A 110 12.21 -7.00 2.76
CA THR A 110 10.81 -7.37 2.98
C THR A 110 10.06 -6.28 3.75
N VAL A 111 10.65 -5.76 4.83
CA VAL A 111 10.06 -4.69 5.65
C VAL A 111 9.87 -3.41 4.83
N ILE A 112 10.88 -2.97 4.06
CA ILE A 112 10.79 -1.76 3.22
C ILE A 112 9.77 -1.94 2.10
N LEU A 113 9.75 -3.12 1.44
CA LEU A 113 8.79 -3.43 0.39
C LEU A 113 7.35 -3.38 0.94
N GLN A 114 7.11 -3.96 2.11
CA GLN A 114 5.82 -3.90 2.77
C GLN A 114 5.45 -2.46 3.15
N GLN A 115 6.41 -1.63 3.57
CA GLN A 115 6.18 -0.22 3.88
C GLN A 115 5.75 0.59 2.66
N LEU A 116 6.39 0.34 1.50
CA LEU A 116 6.03 0.94 0.22
C LEU A 116 4.61 0.52 -0.20
N GLN A 117 4.29 -0.77 -0.15
CA GLN A 117 2.96 -1.30 -0.49
C GLN A 117 1.86 -0.73 0.41
N SER A 118 2.11 -0.62 1.71
CA SER A 118 1.16 -0.02 2.65
C SER A 118 0.91 1.46 2.33
N GLY A 119 1.96 2.23 1.98
CA GLY A 119 1.80 3.61 1.53
C GLY A 119 0.95 3.75 0.27
N LEU A 120 1.14 2.86 -0.72
CA LEU A 120 0.29 2.82 -1.92
C LEU A 120 -1.16 2.45 -1.60
N THR A 121 -1.37 1.58 -0.60
CA THR A 121 -2.71 1.22 -0.12
C THR A 121 -3.41 2.43 0.52
N VAL A 122 -2.70 3.26 1.28
CA VAL A 122 -3.23 4.54 1.79
C VAL A 122 -3.62 5.45 0.64
N PHE A 123 -2.73 5.64 -0.35
CA PHE A 123 -3.04 6.47 -1.51
C PHE A 123 -4.26 5.96 -2.30
N GLN A 124 -4.41 4.64 -2.44
CA GLN A 124 -5.60 4.05 -3.05
C GLN A 124 -6.88 4.46 -2.29
N ARG A 125 -6.86 4.46 -0.96
CA ARG A 125 -8.00 4.91 -0.14
C ARG A 125 -8.28 6.40 -0.31
N ASP A 126 -7.25 7.21 -0.51
CA ASP A 126 -7.41 8.64 -0.82
C ASP A 126 -8.12 8.80 -2.18
N VAL A 127 -7.70 8.04 -3.22
CA VAL A 127 -8.35 8.02 -4.54
C VAL A 127 -9.81 7.59 -4.45
N GLU A 128 -10.13 6.65 -3.56
CA GLU A 128 -11.50 6.21 -3.26
C GLU A 128 -12.33 7.25 -2.48
N ARG A 129 -11.70 8.34 -2.02
CA ARG A 129 -12.30 9.37 -1.14
C ARG A 129 -12.89 8.79 0.15
N VAL A 130 -12.27 7.75 0.70
CA VAL A 130 -12.68 7.13 1.98
C VAL A 130 -11.78 7.53 3.16
N THR A 131 -10.86 8.46 2.94
CA THR A 131 -10.06 9.12 3.97
C THR A 131 -10.43 10.60 4.04
N THR A 132 -9.92 11.31 5.04
CA THR A 132 -10.04 12.77 5.14
C THR A 132 -8.96 13.50 4.33
N ARG A 133 -8.04 12.77 3.69
CA ARG A 133 -6.92 13.34 2.92
C ARG A 133 -7.37 13.69 1.51
N GLN A 134 -6.72 14.69 0.94
CA GLN A 134 -6.91 15.06 -0.46
C GLN A 134 -6.09 14.17 -1.38
N VAL A 135 -6.60 13.91 -2.59
CA VAL A 135 -5.88 13.18 -3.63
C VAL A 135 -4.82 14.09 -4.25
N GLY A 136 -3.56 13.83 -3.94
CA GLY A 136 -2.44 14.65 -4.37
C GLY A 136 -1.10 13.95 -4.19
N PHE A 137 -0.03 14.69 -4.45
CA PHE A 137 1.34 14.24 -4.25
C PHE A 137 2.18 15.36 -3.65
N ASP A 138 3.23 15.01 -2.92
CA ASP A 138 4.19 15.99 -2.42
C ASP A 138 5.11 16.45 -3.56
N GLN A 139 5.01 17.71 -3.96
CA GLN A 139 5.74 18.21 -5.13
C GLN A 139 7.26 18.26 -4.91
N GLN A 140 7.70 18.52 -3.68
CA GLN A 140 9.13 18.64 -3.39
C GLN A 140 9.80 17.28 -3.45
N ILE A 141 9.18 16.27 -2.83
CA ILE A 141 9.69 14.89 -2.85
C ILE A 141 9.54 14.29 -4.25
N ALA A 142 8.43 14.51 -4.96
CA ALA A 142 8.25 14.01 -6.32
C ALA A 142 9.31 14.56 -7.30
N ALA A 143 9.75 15.81 -7.10
CA ALA A 143 10.80 16.42 -7.92
C ALA A 143 12.19 15.78 -7.71
N MET A 144 12.42 15.08 -6.59
CA MET A 144 13.69 14.42 -6.31
C MET A 144 13.93 13.16 -7.15
N ILE A 145 12.98 12.72 -7.97
CA ILE A 145 13.14 11.55 -8.84
C ILE A 145 14.42 11.60 -9.70
N THR A 146 14.85 12.80 -10.10
CA THR A 146 16.06 13.00 -10.91
C THR A 146 17.37 12.83 -10.11
N GLN A 147 17.29 12.73 -8.78
CA GLN A 147 18.44 12.59 -7.88
C GLN A 147 18.72 11.13 -7.49
N ILE A 148 17.83 10.20 -7.89
CA ILE A 148 17.97 8.77 -7.56
C ILE A 148 19.08 8.11 -8.37
N ILE A 149 19.38 8.62 -9.56
CA ILE A 149 20.37 8.05 -10.49
C ILE A 149 21.44 9.10 -10.78
N ASN A 150 22.70 8.72 -10.63
CA ASN A 150 23.85 9.53 -10.99
C ASN A 150 23.99 9.68 -12.51
N ALA A 151 24.82 10.62 -12.96
CA ALA A 151 25.07 10.85 -14.38
C ALA A 151 25.70 9.63 -15.10
N ASP A 152 26.34 8.72 -14.35
CA ASP A 152 26.92 7.47 -14.86
C ASP A 152 25.92 6.30 -14.89
N GLY A 153 24.67 6.50 -14.47
CA GLY A 153 23.62 5.48 -14.44
C GLY A 153 23.60 4.61 -13.19
N THR A 154 24.52 4.83 -12.24
CA THR A 154 24.51 4.18 -10.92
C THR A 154 23.44 4.79 -10.00
N LEU A 155 23.01 4.06 -8.97
CA LEU A 155 22.14 4.63 -7.95
C LEU A 155 22.92 5.64 -7.10
N SER A 156 22.25 6.74 -6.74
CA SER A 156 22.78 7.68 -5.76
C SER A 156 22.81 7.04 -4.37
N GLU A 157 23.93 7.21 -3.66
CA GLU A 157 24.09 6.81 -2.25
C GLU A 157 23.84 7.97 -1.28
N GLY A 158 23.62 9.17 -1.81
CA GLY A 158 23.44 10.38 -1.00
C GLY A 158 22.08 10.41 -0.31
N ASP A 159 22.06 10.92 0.91
CA ASP A 159 20.83 11.32 1.59
C ASP A 159 20.13 12.42 0.77
N LEU A 160 18.85 12.20 0.46
CA LEU A 160 18.02 13.15 -0.29
C LEU A 160 17.54 14.34 0.59
N GLY A 161 17.90 14.33 1.88
CA GLY A 161 17.71 15.44 2.80
C GLY A 161 16.29 15.55 3.36
N PHE A 162 15.55 14.45 3.43
CA PHE A 162 14.21 14.41 4.01
C PHE A 162 13.97 13.15 4.83
N SER A 163 13.04 13.26 5.77
CA SER A 163 12.55 12.18 6.62
C SER A 163 11.11 11.83 6.25
N GLY A 164 10.58 10.73 6.76
CA GLY A 164 9.22 10.32 6.43
C GLY A 164 8.16 11.29 6.95
N ILE A 165 8.43 12.08 8.00
CA ILE A 165 7.52 13.14 8.47
C ILE A 165 7.42 14.34 7.51
N ASP A 166 8.36 14.48 6.58
CA ASP A 166 8.33 15.52 5.56
C ASP A 166 7.35 15.18 4.43
N VAL A 167 6.98 13.90 4.29
CA VAL A 167 6.07 13.40 3.25
C VAL A 167 4.66 13.94 3.46
N GLY A 168 4.25 14.85 2.57
CA GLY A 168 2.92 15.46 2.57
C GLY A 168 2.92 16.95 2.91
N ASN A 169 4.07 17.51 3.31
CA ASN A 169 4.19 18.93 3.71
C ASN A 169 4.16 19.90 2.52
N GLN A 170 4.26 19.41 1.28
CA GLN A 170 4.15 20.20 0.05
C GLN A 170 3.15 19.56 -0.91
N THR A 171 1.96 19.20 -0.41
CA THR A 171 0.97 18.46 -1.20
C THR A 171 0.30 19.36 -2.23
N VAL A 172 0.35 18.92 -3.48
CA VAL A 172 -0.38 19.51 -4.60
C VAL A 172 -1.60 18.66 -4.91
N VAL A 173 -2.77 19.29 -4.88
CA VAL A 173 -4.03 18.65 -5.26
C VAL A 173 -4.27 18.92 -6.74
N VAL A 174 -4.41 17.85 -7.51
CA VAL A 174 -4.71 17.95 -8.94
C VAL A 174 -6.18 18.29 -9.11
N SER A 175 -6.44 19.45 -9.69
CA SER A 175 -7.79 19.94 -9.98
C SER A 175 -8.37 19.31 -11.26
N GLY A 176 -9.70 19.35 -11.40
CA GLY A 176 -10.42 18.89 -12.60
C GLY A 176 -11.69 18.10 -12.28
N ASN A 177 -12.43 17.73 -13.33
CA ASN A 177 -13.70 17.00 -13.24
C ASN A 177 -13.50 15.47 -13.21
N ASN A 178 -12.49 14.98 -12.49
CA ASN A 178 -12.19 13.54 -12.38
C ASN A 178 -13.05 12.81 -11.34
N TRP A 179 -13.98 13.51 -10.70
CA TRP A 179 -14.90 12.94 -9.72
C TRP A 179 -16.28 13.59 -9.81
N ASP A 180 -17.31 12.74 -9.74
CA ASP A 180 -18.72 13.09 -9.64
C ASP A 180 -19.26 12.50 -8.33
N ASP A 181 -19.63 13.34 -7.36
CA ASP A 181 -20.08 12.89 -6.04
C ASP A 181 -21.31 11.97 -6.08
N ALA A 182 -22.12 12.02 -7.15
CA ALA A 182 -23.28 11.16 -7.31
C ALA A 182 -22.95 9.79 -7.94
N LYS A 183 -21.87 9.68 -8.73
CA LYS A 183 -21.58 8.48 -9.55
C LYS A 183 -20.25 7.81 -9.24
N SER A 184 -19.22 8.59 -8.95
CA SER A 184 -17.87 8.09 -8.72
C SER A 184 -17.76 7.12 -7.54
N PRO A 185 -18.44 7.31 -6.39
CA PRO A 185 -18.31 6.35 -5.27
C PRO A 185 -18.63 4.90 -5.66
N GLU A 186 -19.76 4.67 -6.34
CA GLU A 186 -20.16 3.33 -6.76
C GLU A 186 -19.28 2.81 -7.90
N ALA A 187 -18.94 3.66 -8.87
CA ALA A 187 -18.10 3.29 -10.00
C ALA A 187 -16.69 2.86 -9.56
N VAL A 188 -16.08 3.61 -8.62
CA VAL A 188 -14.76 3.31 -8.08
C VAL A 188 -14.79 2.02 -7.26
N LYS A 189 -15.82 1.81 -6.43
CA LYS A 189 -15.99 0.56 -5.69
C LYS A 189 -16.06 -0.66 -6.61
N LYS A 190 -16.90 -0.61 -7.64
CA LYS A 190 -17.02 -1.69 -8.64
C LYS A 190 -15.70 -1.94 -9.38
N ALA A 191 -15.00 -0.87 -9.77
CA ALA A 191 -13.71 -0.98 -10.45
C ALA A 191 -12.64 -1.63 -9.54
N LYS A 192 -12.60 -1.27 -8.25
CA LYS A 192 -11.72 -1.88 -7.26
C LYS A 192 -12.00 -3.37 -7.10
N GLU A 193 -13.25 -3.75 -6.92
CA GLU A 193 -13.66 -5.14 -6.76
C GLU A 193 -13.22 -5.99 -7.96
N ALA A 194 -13.49 -5.51 -9.18
CA ALA A 194 -13.07 -6.18 -10.42
C ALA A 194 -11.54 -6.29 -10.53
N ALA A 195 -10.80 -5.24 -10.17
CA ALA A 195 -9.33 -5.27 -10.18
C ALA A 195 -8.75 -6.27 -9.17
N GLN A 196 -9.34 -6.35 -7.98
CA GLN A 196 -8.96 -7.32 -6.94
C GLN A 196 -9.23 -8.76 -7.38
N GLU A 197 -10.37 -9.01 -8.03
CA GLU A 197 -10.71 -10.31 -8.59
C GLU A 197 -9.71 -10.74 -9.68
N ALA A 198 -9.37 -9.83 -10.60
CA ALA A 198 -8.38 -10.11 -11.64
C ALA A 198 -6.99 -10.46 -11.05
N SER A 199 -6.56 -9.73 -10.02
CA SER A 199 -5.30 -9.99 -9.32
C SER A 199 -5.27 -11.37 -8.62
N LYS A 200 -6.35 -11.72 -7.92
CA LYS A 200 -6.49 -13.05 -7.29
C LYS A 200 -6.43 -14.17 -8.31
N LYS A 201 -7.18 -14.05 -9.41
CA LYS A 201 -7.19 -15.05 -10.48
C LYS A 201 -5.79 -15.28 -11.06
N SER A 202 -5.03 -14.20 -11.27
CA SER A 202 -3.66 -14.28 -11.77
C SER A 202 -2.73 -15.01 -10.80
N THR A 203 -2.97 -14.86 -9.49
CA THR A 203 -2.21 -15.54 -8.44
C THR A 203 -2.54 -17.03 -8.36
N GLU A 204 -3.81 -17.40 -8.49
CA GLU A 204 -4.26 -18.80 -8.52
C GLU A 204 -3.74 -19.57 -9.74
N GLU A 205 -3.68 -18.92 -10.90
CA GLU A 205 -3.11 -19.50 -12.13
C GLU A 205 -1.61 -19.78 -11.96
N ASN A 206 -0.86 -18.85 -11.35
CA ASN A 206 0.57 -19.08 -11.05
C ASN A 206 0.77 -20.23 -10.05
N LYS A 207 -0.05 -20.31 -9.00
CA LYS A 207 0.01 -21.41 -8.02
C LYS A 207 -0.19 -22.78 -8.66
N LYS A 208 -1.18 -22.91 -9.56
CA LYS A 208 -1.41 -24.17 -10.30
C LYS A 208 -0.24 -24.53 -11.21
N ALA A 209 0.40 -23.53 -11.83
CA ALA A 209 1.57 -23.75 -12.66
C ALA A 209 2.77 -24.26 -11.84
N ASP A 210 3.00 -23.69 -10.66
CA ASP A 210 4.08 -24.12 -9.76
C ASP A 210 3.86 -25.54 -9.24
N GLU A 211 2.64 -25.88 -8.80
CA GLU A 211 2.28 -27.23 -8.35
C GLU A 211 2.46 -28.28 -9.48
N SER A 212 2.11 -27.95 -10.72
CA SER A 212 2.30 -28.85 -11.88
C SER A 212 3.77 -29.05 -12.29
N ASN A 213 4.65 -28.11 -11.95
CA ASN A 213 6.08 -28.20 -12.23
C ASN A 213 6.81 -29.07 -11.20
N ASP A 214 6.34 -29.09 -9.94
CA ASP A 214 6.91 -29.95 -8.91
C ASP A 214 6.50 -31.42 -9.12
N GLU A 215 5.25 -31.71 -9.52
CA GLU A 215 4.82 -33.08 -9.88
C GLU A 215 5.62 -33.66 -11.07
N ASN A 216 6.02 -32.84 -12.04
CA ASN A 216 6.84 -33.28 -13.17
C ASN A 216 8.32 -33.52 -12.80
N LYS A 217 8.87 -32.80 -11.82
CA LYS A 217 10.24 -33.05 -11.33
C LYS A 217 10.34 -34.40 -10.61
N ASP A 218 9.34 -34.75 -9.80
CA ASP A 218 9.28 -36.04 -9.13
C ASP A 218 9.19 -37.21 -10.14
N ALA A 219 8.47 -37.01 -11.25
CA ALA A 219 8.37 -37.98 -12.33
C ALA A 219 9.70 -38.14 -13.12
N GLU A 220 10.46 -37.06 -13.31
CA GLU A 220 11.73 -37.09 -14.02
C GLU A 220 12.87 -37.71 -13.17
N GLU A 221 12.86 -37.49 -11.85
CA GLU A 221 13.81 -38.10 -10.92
C GLU A 221 13.57 -39.60 -10.73
N GLN A 222 12.31 -40.05 -10.75
CA GLN A 222 11.98 -41.49 -10.79
C GLN A 222 12.45 -42.18 -12.08
N ASN A 223 12.48 -41.47 -13.21
CA ASN A 223 12.91 -42.03 -14.48
C ASN A 223 14.44 -42.17 -14.58
N LYS A 224 15.21 -41.24 -13.98
CA LYS A 224 16.68 -41.35 -13.90
C LYS A 224 17.16 -42.50 -13.01
N ASN A 225 16.45 -42.79 -11.92
CA ASN A 225 16.74 -43.94 -11.05
C ASN A 225 16.36 -45.31 -11.67
N SER A 226 15.57 -45.34 -12.76
CA SER A 226 15.22 -46.58 -13.45
C SER A 226 16.26 -47.00 -14.50
N THR A 227 17.17 -46.11 -14.91
CA THR A 227 18.19 -46.41 -15.94
C THR A 227 19.52 -46.94 -15.40
N ASP A 228 19.73 -46.95 -14.06
CA ASP A 228 20.89 -47.57 -13.40
C ASP A 228 20.67 -49.04 -13.02
N ALA A 229 19.83 -49.75 -13.78
CA ALA A 229 19.70 -51.20 -13.69
C ALA A 229 20.96 -51.90 -14.26
N LYS A 230 21.91 -52.18 -13.37
CA LYS A 230 23.08 -53.06 -13.57
C LYS A 230 22.74 -54.30 -14.44
N PRO A 231 23.48 -54.61 -15.50
CA PRO A 231 23.22 -55.80 -16.30
C PRO A 231 23.45 -57.07 -15.47
N ALA A 232 22.44 -57.95 -15.46
CA ALA A 232 22.44 -59.22 -14.74
C ALA A 232 23.62 -60.10 -15.18
N ARG A 233 24.51 -60.44 -14.24
CA ARG A 233 25.56 -61.44 -14.45
C ARG A 233 24.91 -62.81 -14.65
N ARG A 234 24.90 -63.31 -15.88
CA ARG A 234 24.64 -64.72 -16.19
C ARG A 234 25.79 -65.55 -15.62
N TRP A 235 25.45 -66.43 -14.68
CA TRP A 235 26.34 -67.48 -14.21
C TRP A 235 26.42 -68.58 -15.28
N PHE A 236 27.63 -68.83 -15.78
CA PHE A 236 27.96 -69.94 -16.66
C PHE A 236 28.35 -71.12 -15.76
N VAL A 237 27.64 -72.24 -15.86
CA VAL A 237 27.99 -73.50 -15.20
C VAL A 237 28.53 -74.44 -16.28
N PRO A 238 29.75 -75.00 -16.14
CA PRO A 238 30.34 -75.86 -17.16
C PRO A 238 29.94 -77.32 -16.96
N PHE A 239 29.53 -77.98 -18.05
CA PHE A 239 29.77 -79.39 -18.34
C PHE A 239 29.93 -79.55 -19.86
#